data_AF-A0A0D0E2S8-F1
#
_entry.id   AF-A0A0D0E2S8-F1
#
_cell.length_a   1.000
_cell.length_b   1.000
_cell.length_c   1.000
_cell.angle_alpha   90.00
_cell.angle_beta   90.00
_cell.angle_gamma   90.00
#
_symmetry.space_group_name_H-M   'P 1'
#
loop_
_entity.id
_entity.type
_entity.pdbx_description
1 polymer ?
#
loop_
_entity_poly.entity_id
_entity_poly.type
_entity_poly.pdbx_seq_one_letter_code
_entity_poly.pdbx_strand_id
1 'polypeptide(L)'
;SLSIKSQNCLGCLRQLPLASYAYNNFDINLKCSNGREINDPLKHLMSRLLFLVVHGVCTDDLKCSDGLWWQSSLNPKIGGHLLPPKHTWQELVNIHAECLNDSNLSCHN
;
A
#
# COMPACT_ATOMS: atom_id res chain seq x y z
N SER A 1 10.31 12.47 28.97
CA SER A 1 9.31 13.20 28.15
C SER A 1 8.45 12.21 27.38
N LEU A 2 7.13 12.43 27.32
CA LEU A 2 6.15 11.58 26.61
C LEU A 2 6.49 11.42 25.12
N SER A 3 7.08 12.46 24.52
CA SER A 3 7.48 12.50 23.10
C SER A 3 8.57 11.48 22.76
N ILE A 4 9.61 11.36 23.60
CA ILE A 4 10.72 10.41 23.40
C ILE A 4 10.22 8.97 23.48
N LYS A 5 9.35 8.67 24.46
CA LYS A 5 8.79 7.32 24.61
C LYS A 5 7.92 6.94 23.40
N SER A 6 7.11 7.89 22.90
CA SER A 6 6.30 7.70 21.69
C SER A 6 7.18 7.46 20.45
N GLN A 7 8.23 8.26 20.26
CA GLN A 7 9.17 8.09 19.15
C GLN A 7 9.86 6.73 19.19
N ASN A 8 10.30 6.28 20.37
CA ASN A 8 10.93 4.98 20.53
C ASN A 8 9.94 3.84 20.23
N CYS A 9 8.71 3.92 20.75
CA CYS A 9 7.66 2.95 20.46
C CYS A 9 7.33 2.88 18.97
N LEU A 10 7.24 4.03 18.29
CA LEU A 10 7.06 4.08 16.84
C LEU A 10 8.26 3.45 16.13
N GLY A 11 9.49 3.75 16.55
CA GLY A 11 10.71 3.14 16.02
C GLY A 11 10.66 1.60 16.07
N CYS A 12 10.32 1.05 17.24
CA CYS A 12 10.16 -0.40 17.42
C CYS A 12 9.03 -0.96 16.55
N LEU A 13 7.86 -0.31 16.54
CA LEU A 13 6.70 -0.78 15.76
C LEU A 13 7.04 -0.83 14.27
N ARG A 14 7.75 0.17 13.73
CA ARG A 14 8.12 0.22 12.30
C ARG A 14 9.06 -0.91 11.86
N GLN A 15 9.76 -1.53 12.80
CA GLN A 15 10.70 -2.62 12.53
C GLN A 15 10.04 -4.01 12.61
N LEU A 16 8.78 -4.08 13.07
CA LEU A 16 8.06 -5.35 13.14
C LEU A 16 7.57 -5.76 11.74
N PRO A 17 7.75 -7.03 11.33
CA PRO A 17 7.22 -7.52 10.05
C PRO A 17 5.70 -7.38 9.93
N LEU A 18 4.99 -7.48 11.07
CA LEU A 18 3.53 -7.37 11.15
C LEU A 18 3.04 -5.91 11.25
N ALA A 19 3.91 -4.93 11.09
CA ALA A 19 3.51 -3.54 11.09
C ALA A 19 2.93 -3.14 9.73
N SER A 20 1.73 -2.57 9.75
CA SER A 20 1.04 -2.11 8.55
C SER A 20 0.90 -0.58 8.54
N TYR A 21 1.02 -0.01 7.35
CA TYR A 21 0.78 1.40 7.08
C TYR A 21 -0.49 1.54 6.25
N ALA A 22 -1.46 2.30 6.77
CA ALA A 22 -2.61 2.74 5.99
C ALA A 22 -2.46 4.25 5.72
N TYR A 23 -2.69 4.64 4.47
CA TYR A 23 -2.75 6.03 4.04
C TYR A 23 -4.18 6.36 3.69
N ASN A 24 -4.65 7.52 4.14
CA ASN A 24 -5.96 8.03 3.78
C ASN A 24 -5.81 9.48 3.33
N ASN A 25 -6.32 9.78 2.13
CA ASN A 25 -6.32 11.11 1.55
C ASN A 25 -7.74 11.66 1.64
N PHE A 26 -7.90 12.83 2.24
CA PHE A 26 -9.21 13.49 2.33
C PHE A 26 -9.07 14.97 2.08
N ASP A 27 -10.01 15.48 1.29
CA ASP A 27 -10.13 16.91 1.03
C ASP A 27 -11.03 17.53 2.09
N ILE A 28 -10.51 18.55 2.77
CA ILE A 28 -11.23 19.27 3.81
C ILE A 28 -11.55 20.66 3.29
N ASN A 29 -12.83 21.03 3.34
CA ASN A 29 -13.25 22.38 3.08
C ASN A 29 -13.12 23.22 4.36
N LEU A 30 -12.11 24.09 4.43
CA LEU A 30 -11.89 24.97 5.57
C LEU A 30 -12.83 26.17 5.47
N LYS A 31 -13.87 26.18 6.30
CA LYS A 31 -14.72 27.36 6.48
C LYS A 31 -14.08 28.30 7.50
N CYS A 32 -13.87 29.57 7.13
CA CYS A 32 -13.41 30.58 8.07
C CYS A 32 -14.59 31.09 8.92
N SER A 33 -14.51 30.95 10.24
CA SER A 33 -15.53 31.48 11.17
C SER A 33 -15.60 33.01 11.19
N ASN A 34 -14.59 33.69 10.63
CA ASN A 34 -14.39 35.13 10.78
C ASN A 34 -14.99 35.93 9.61
N GLY A 35 -15.77 35.30 8.73
CA GLY A 35 -16.41 35.94 7.58
C GLY A 35 -15.46 36.37 6.45
N ARG A 36 -14.14 36.15 6.58
CA ARG A 36 -13.20 36.32 5.47
C ARG A 36 -13.33 35.14 4.51
N GLU A 37 -13.60 35.46 3.25
CA GLU A 37 -13.54 34.49 2.16
C GLU A 37 -12.11 33.98 2.02
N ILE A 38 -11.93 32.66 2.11
CA ILE A 38 -10.64 32.01 1.86
C ILE A 38 -10.61 31.71 0.36
N ASN A 39 -9.62 32.30 -0.33
CA ASN A 39 -9.31 31.88 -1.69
C ASN A 39 -8.80 30.44 -1.64
N ASP A 40 -9.53 29.54 -2.30
CA ASP A 40 -9.32 28.09 -2.27
C ASP A 40 -9.44 27.46 -0.87
N PRO A 41 -10.68 27.25 -0.38
CA PRO A 41 -10.92 26.68 0.94
C PRO A 41 -10.73 25.16 0.96
N LEU A 42 -10.59 24.51 -0.20
CA LEU A 42 -10.34 23.08 -0.30
C LEU A 42 -8.86 22.81 0.00
N LYS A 43 -8.60 22.00 1.02
CA LYS A 43 -7.24 21.57 1.37
C LYS A 43 -7.14 20.05 1.30
N HIS A 44 -6.16 19.60 0.53
CA HIS A 44 -5.79 18.20 0.45
C HIS A 44 -5.00 17.81 1.70
N LEU A 45 -5.49 16.83 2.46
CA LEU A 45 -4.81 16.30 3.63
C LEU A 45 -4.55 14.81 3.46
N MET A 46 -3.32 14.40 3.78
CA MET A 46 -2.93 12.99 3.86
C MET A 46 -2.73 12.62 5.32
N SER A 47 -3.49 11.64 5.80
CA SER A 47 -3.29 11.00 7.10
C SER A 47 -2.64 9.63 6.91
N ARG A 48 -1.84 9.24 7.90
CA ARG A 48 -1.18 7.93 7.95
C ARG A 48 -1.42 7.28 9.30
N LEU A 49 -1.81 6.01 9.27
CA LEU A 49 -1.96 5.16 10.42
C LEU A 49 -0.90 4.06 10.38
N LEU A 50 -0.19 3.86 11.49
CA LEU A 50 0.73 2.75 11.70
C LEU A 50 0.15 1.87 12.82
N PHE A 51 -0.08 0.58 12.53
CA PHE A 51 -0.67 -0.35 13.47
C PHE A 51 -0.08 -1.76 13.30
N LEU A 52 -0.21 -2.57 14.35
CA LEU A 52 0.17 -3.98 14.31
C LEU A 52 -1.00 -4.80 13.77
N VAL A 53 -0.73 -5.70 12.82
CA VAL A 53 -1.73 -6.67 12.37
C VAL A 53 -1.83 -7.78 13.43
N VAL A 54 -2.97 -7.85 14.13
CA VAL A 54 -3.14 -8.69 15.33
C VAL A 54 -4.20 -9.81 15.21
N HIS A 55 -4.88 -9.93 14.07
CA HIS A 55 -6.00 -10.88 13.90
C HIS A 55 -5.65 -12.03 12.98
N GLY A 56 -5.00 -13.06 13.51
CA GLY A 56 -4.76 -14.33 12.81
C GLY A 56 -3.72 -14.28 11.68
N VAL A 57 -3.15 -13.09 11.42
CA VAL A 57 -2.02 -12.93 10.49
C VAL A 57 -0.73 -13.17 11.27
N CYS A 58 0.08 -14.10 10.78
CA CYS A 58 1.40 -14.41 11.32
C CYS A 58 2.49 -14.03 10.30
N THR A 59 3.74 -14.11 10.73
CA THR A 59 4.89 -13.81 9.87
C THR A 59 4.96 -14.75 8.66
N ASP A 60 4.48 -15.99 8.79
CA ASP A 60 4.50 -16.96 7.70
C ASP A 60 3.55 -16.59 6.55
N ASP A 61 2.50 -15.84 6.85
CA ASP A 61 1.59 -15.30 5.83
C ASP A 61 2.27 -14.21 4.98
N LEU A 62 3.35 -13.59 5.50
CA LEU A 62 4.14 -12.55 4.85
C LEU A 62 5.40 -13.08 4.17
N LYS A 63 5.61 -14.40 4.12
CA LYS A 63 6.80 -15.00 3.46
C LYS A 63 6.97 -14.58 2.00
N CYS A 64 5.85 -14.38 1.30
CA CYS A 64 5.87 -13.90 -0.09
C CYS A 64 6.29 -12.43 -0.16
N SER A 65 5.94 -11.62 0.85
CA SER A 65 6.34 -10.21 0.94
C SER A 65 7.85 -10.09 1.08
N ASP A 66 8.50 -10.95 1.86
CA ASP A 66 9.96 -11.00 1.96
C ASP A 66 10.62 -11.37 0.63
N GLY A 67 10.11 -12.39 -0.05
CA GLY A 67 10.58 -12.79 -1.37
C GLY A 67 10.44 -11.65 -2.41
N LEU A 68 9.28 -10.99 -2.42
CA LEU A 68 9.01 -9.84 -3.28
C LEU A 68 9.89 -8.64 -2.93
N TRP A 69 10.15 -8.38 -1.65
CA TRP A 69 11.04 -7.32 -1.22
C TRP A 69 12.48 -7.57 -1.71
N TRP A 70 12.91 -8.82 -1.73
CA TRP A 70 14.19 -9.24 -2.30
C TRP A 70 14.24 -9.24 -3.83
N GLN A 71 13.14 -8.90 -4.51
CA GLN A 71 13.07 -8.73 -5.96
C GLN A 71 12.69 -7.30 -6.34
N SER A 72 12.42 -6.44 -5.36
CA SER A 72 11.93 -5.10 -5.59
C SER A 72 13.06 -4.14 -5.96
N SER A 73 12.85 -3.33 -7.00
CA SER A 73 13.75 -2.23 -7.36
C SER A 73 13.80 -1.12 -6.30
N LEU A 74 12.87 -1.11 -5.34
CA LEU A 74 12.83 -0.17 -4.23
C LEU A 74 13.68 -0.62 -3.04
N ASN A 75 14.20 -1.85 -3.06
CA ASN A 75 15.08 -2.35 -2.02
C ASN A 75 16.50 -1.81 -2.24
N PRO A 76 17.01 -0.90 -1.37
CA PRO A 76 18.31 -0.26 -1.57
C PRO A 76 19.49 -1.24 -1.41
N LYS A 77 19.23 -2.46 -0.92
CA LYS A 77 20.26 -3.49 -0.72
C LYS A 77 20.56 -4.29 -1.98
N ILE A 78 19.77 -4.13 -3.04
CA ILE A 78 19.87 -4.93 -4.26
C ILE A 78 20.49 -4.12 -5.38
N GLY A 79 21.58 -4.63 -5.95
CA GLY A 79 22.17 -4.07 -7.16
C GLY A 79 21.28 -4.38 -8.38
N GLY A 80 21.12 -3.43 -9.30
CA GLY A 80 20.17 -3.54 -10.42
C GLY A 80 20.34 -4.75 -11.33
N HIS A 81 21.49 -5.44 -11.30
CA HIS A 81 21.75 -6.67 -12.04
C HIS A 81 21.08 -7.92 -11.45
N LEU A 82 20.59 -7.86 -10.20
CA LEU A 82 19.88 -8.95 -9.52
C LEU A 82 18.36 -8.79 -9.60
N LEU A 83 17.86 -7.72 -10.22
CA LEU A 83 16.43 -7.49 -10.35
C LEU A 83 15.84 -8.38 -11.44
N PRO A 84 14.64 -8.93 -11.23
CA PRO A 84 13.93 -9.66 -12.28
C PRO A 84 13.61 -8.72 -13.46
N PRO A 85 13.35 -9.30 -14.66
CA PRO A 85 12.87 -8.54 -15.80
C PRO A 85 11.59 -7.76 -15.45
N LYS A 86 11.47 -6.53 -15.96
CA LYS A 86 10.24 -5.76 -15.80
C LYS A 86 9.18 -6.31 -16.74
N HIS A 87 8.06 -6.74 -16.17
CA HIS A 87 6.88 -7.12 -16.93
C HIS A 87 6.10 -5.90 -17.37
N THR A 88 5.60 -5.93 -18.60
CA THR A 88 4.70 -4.89 -19.10
C THR A 88 3.27 -5.15 -18.62
N TRP A 89 2.42 -4.12 -18.61
CA TRP A 89 1.00 -4.30 -18.27
C TRP A 89 0.29 -5.26 -19.25
N GLN A 90 0.77 -5.35 -20.51
CA GLN A 90 0.24 -6.26 -21.52
C GLN A 90 0.48 -7.72 -21.14
N GLU A 91 1.64 -8.02 -20.58
CA GLU A 91 1.95 -9.36 -20.06
C GLU A 91 1.03 -9.73 -18.88
N LEU A 92 0.69 -8.76 -18.01
CA LEU A 92 -0.26 -8.99 -16.90
C LEU A 92 -1.66 -9.40 -17.40
N VAL A 93 -2.16 -8.75 -18.46
CA VAL A 93 -3.46 -9.08 -19.07
C VAL A 93 -3.48 -10.49 -19.65
N ASN A 94 -2.31 -11.00 -20.06
CA ASN A 94 -2.16 -12.32 -20.69
C ASN A 94 -1.79 -13.45 -19.70
N ILE A 95 -1.66 -13.16 -18.39
CA ILE A 95 -1.35 -14.19 -17.37
C ILE A 95 -2.42 -15.28 -17.34
N HIS A 96 -3.67 -14.90 -17.60
CA HIS A 96 -4.81 -15.79 -17.72
C HIS A 96 -5.52 -15.52 -19.04
N ALA A 97 -4.83 -15.73 -20.17
CA ALA A 97 -5.48 -15.70 -21.47
C ALA A 97 -6.70 -16.63 -21.41
N GLU A 98 -7.91 -16.07 -21.52
CA GLU A 98 -9.14 -16.84 -21.59
C GLU A 98 -8.98 -17.82 -22.77
N CYS A 99 -9.04 -19.11 -22.50
CA CYS A 99 -8.98 -20.11 -23.55
C CYS A 99 -10.15 -19.84 -24.51
N LEU A 100 -9.84 -19.43 -25.74
CA LEU A 100 -10.78 -19.50 -26.85
C LEU A 100 -11.06 -21.00 -27.05
N ASN A 101 -12.24 -21.45 -26.60
CA ASN A 101 -12.80 -22.82 -26.51
C ASN A 101 -12.89 -23.25 -25.03
N ASP A 102 -14.04 -23.19 -24.35
CA ASP A 102 -15.28 -23.85 -24.73
C ASP A 102 -16.50 -22.93 -24.86
N SER A 103 -16.91 -22.78 -26.11
CA SER A 103 -18.28 -22.51 -26.52
C SER A 103 -19.23 -23.53 -25.87
N ASN A 104 -19.97 -23.16 -24.82
CA ASN A 104 -21.30 -23.72 -24.46
C ASN A 104 -21.98 -23.12 -23.22
N LEU A 105 -21.55 -21.97 -22.68
CA LEU A 105 -22.36 -21.24 -21.70
C LEU A 105 -23.21 -20.19 -22.41
N SER A 106 -24.24 -20.67 -23.12
CA SER A 106 -25.39 -19.84 -23.48
C SER A 106 -26.10 -19.43 -22.19
N CYS A 107 -25.95 -18.16 -21.78
CA CYS A 107 -26.93 -17.53 -20.92
C CYS A 107 -28.22 -17.36 -21.74
N HIS A 108 -29.06 -18.39 -21.76
CA HIS A 108 -30.44 -18.25 -22.20
C HIS A 108 -31.19 -17.35 -21.22
N ASN A 109 -31.62 -16.19 -21.70
CA ASN A 109 -32.81 -15.46 -21.23
C ASN A 109 -33.72 -15.24 -22.43
#